data_AF-A0A2W4BJ98-F1
#
_entry.id   AF-A0A2W4BJ98-F1
#
_cell.length_a   1.000
_cell.length_b   1.000
_cell.length_c   1.000
_cell.angle_alpha   90.00
_cell.angle_beta   90.00
_cell.angle_gamma   90.00
#
_symmetry.space_group_name_H-M   'P 1'
#
loop_
_entity.id
_entity.type
_entity.pdbx_description
1 polymer ?
#
loop_
_entity_poly.entity_id
_entity_poly.type
_entity_poly.pdbx_seq_one_letter_code
_entity_poly.pdbx_strand_id
1 'polypeptide(L)'
;MSNKLASFLVPVFFLLSFSLVSTQANAVQASPKEPVMMAYYRTWRDVTMPHDANSTLPDQNVTAMTDIPEGVAIVSVFHYVNPGTNQQKFWDTLRDTYVPTLHARGTRVIRTIDIREVWNVPHAGAIPTTEEYDRYAQQLIDTYLTPWNLDGLDIDMESSLTAKQEAMAAGTFKALSQHLGPNANTGKLLIYDTNKDNHSLFQKVASYVDYLFIQAYGRPASSLDKTWNTYKSSVTPQQFLPGISFPEEQDHNRWNDTVEPYETSRAYSYAKWHPKEGQKGGMFVYAIDRDGKQFGDDTITKTDFSWTKRLINTMNTH
;
A
#
# COMPACT_ATOMS: atom_id res chain seq x y z
N MET A 1 5.81 65.72 -74.67
CA MET A 1 4.71 65.73 -73.69
C MET A 1 4.15 64.32 -73.54
N SER A 2 4.17 63.81 -72.31
CA SER A 2 3.38 62.72 -71.73
C SER A 2 3.21 61.37 -72.48
N ASN A 3 3.99 60.39 -72.01
CA ASN A 3 3.64 59.05 -71.50
C ASN A 3 2.74 58.10 -72.31
N LYS A 4 3.41 57.05 -72.84
CA LYS A 4 2.84 55.72 -73.10
C LYS A 4 3.08 54.81 -71.88
N LEU A 5 2.06 54.02 -71.52
CA LEU A 5 2.14 52.93 -70.56
C LEU A 5 3.15 51.86 -71.02
N ALA A 6 3.96 51.38 -70.08
CA ALA A 6 4.62 50.08 -70.16
C ALA A 6 4.51 49.41 -68.78
N SER A 7 3.99 48.19 -68.77
CA SER A 7 3.78 47.37 -67.58
C SER A 7 5.11 46.89 -67.01
N PHE A 8 5.27 46.98 -65.69
CA PHE A 8 6.33 46.27 -64.97
C PHE A 8 5.70 45.27 -64.00
N LEU A 9 5.98 43.98 -64.24
CA LEU A 9 5.84 42.92 -63.25
C LEU A 9 6.82 43.18 -62.10
N VAL A 10 6.32 43.16 -60.87
CA VAL A 10 7.14 43.12 -59.65
C VAL A 10 7.24 41.66 -59.21
N PRO A 11 8.44 41.12 -58.94
CA PRO A 11 8.60 39.79 -58.39
C PRO A 11 8.32 39.83 -56.88
N VAL A 12 7.39 39.00 -56.41
CA VAL A 12 7.16 38.78 -54.98
C VAL A 12 8.24 37.84 -54.46
N PHE A 13 9.17 38.37 -53.66
CA PHE A 13 10.10 37.58 -52.87
C PHE A 13 9.36 37.00 -51.66
N PHE A 14 9.18 35.68 -51.61
CA PHE A 14 8.79 34.97 -50.39
C PHE A 14 10.00 34.87 -49.45
N LEU A 15 10.02 35.73 -48.43
CA LEU A 15 10.91 35.56 -47.26
C LEU A 15 10.29 34.49 -46.35
N LEU A 16 10.85 33.28 -46.39
CA LEU A 16 10.60 32.25 -45.39
C LEU A 16 11.29 32.65 -44.08
N SER A 17 10.53 33.22 -43.16
CA SER A 17 10.93 33.41 -41.77
C SER A 17 10.89 32.06 -41.05
N PHE A 18 12.06 31.46 -40.83
CA PHE A 18 12.22 30.36 -39.88
C PHE A 18 11.94 30.89 -38.48
N SER A 19 10.71 30.67 -38.01
CA SER A 19 10.34 30.86 -36.62
C SER A 19 10.95 29.70 -35.82
N LEU A 20 12.02 29.96 -35.08
CA LEU A 20 12.50 29.06 -34.03
C LEU A 20 11.42 29.00 -32.94
N VAL A 21 10.50 28.04 -33.09
CA VAL A 21 9.57 27.66 -32.02
C VAL A 21 10.40 26.94 -30.97
N SER A 22 10.69 27.62 -29.87
CA SER A 22 11.17 26.99 -28.66
C SER A 22 10.12 25.99 -28.18
N THR A 23 10.37 24.70 -28.38
CA THR A 23 9.60 23.64 -27.73
C THR A 23 9.95 23.66 -26.23
N GLN A 24 9.27 24.52 -25.48
CA GLN A 24 9.13 24.31 -24.05
C GLN A 24 8.33 23.01 -23.90
N ALA A 25 9.03 21.94 -23.55
CA ALA A 25 8.39 20.76 -23.01
C ALA A 25 7.63 21.22 -21.75
N ASN A 26 6.32 21.38 -21.88
CA ASN A 26 5.44 21.42 -20.72
C ASN A 26 5.56 20.05 -20.07
N ALA A 27 6.47 19.92 -19.11
CA ALA A 27 6.35 18.90 -18.09
C ALA A 27 4.97 19.11 -17.49
N VAL A 28 4.05 18.18 -17.76
CA VAL A 28 2.80 18.10 -17.00
C VAL A 28 3.25 17.86 -15.57
N GLN A 29 3.28 18.94 -14.78
CA GLN A 29 3.52 18.87 -13.37
C GLN A 29 2.31 18.13 -12.80
N ALA A 30 2.45 16.81 -12.69
CA ALA A 30 1.44 15.97 -12.06
C ALA A 30 1.12 16.62 -10.72
N SER A 31 -0.15 16.94 -10.49
CA SER A 31 -0.61 17.44 -9.20
C SER A 31 -0.07 16.48 -8.11
N PRO A 32 0.45 17.00 -6.99
CA PRO A 32 0.93 16.16 -5.90
C PRO A 32 -0.15 15.14 -5.56
N LYS A 33 0.19 13.85 -5.63
CA LYS A 33 -0.74 12.77 -5.29
C LYS A 33 -1.09 12.92 -3.81
N GLU A 34 -2.38 12.94 -3.49
CA GLU A 34 -2.83 13.03 -2.10
C GLU A 34 -2.25 11.87 -1.28
N PRO A 35 -1.82 12.14 -0.02
CA PRO A 35 -1.26 11.11 0.84
C PRO A 35 -2.31 10.05 1.16
N VAL A 36 -1.89 8.79 1.07
CA VAL A 36 -2.74 7.61 1.24
C VAL A 36 -2.87 7.26 2.72
N MET A 37 -4.10 7.00 3.17
CA MET A 37 -4.35 6.19 4.37
C MET A 37 -4.54 4.74 3.96
N MET A 38 -3.66 3.85 4.45
CA MET A 38 -3.80 2.40 4.32
C MET A 38 -4.15 1.77 5.67
N ALA A 39 -4.94 0.70 5.68
CA ALA A 39 -5.34 0.01 6.90
C ALA A 39 -5.23 -1.51 6.79
N TYR A 40 -4.59 -2.16 7.76
CA TYR A 40 -4.72 -3.61 7.95
C TYR A 40 -5.99 -3.91 8.72
N TYR A 41 -6.90 -4.66 8.08
CA TYR A 41 -8.13 -5.15 8.67
C TYR A 41 -7.99 -6.62 9.00
N ARG A 42 -8.00 -6.95 10.30
CA ARG A 42 -7.80 -8.31 10.79
C ARG A 42 -9.06 -9.12 10.55
N THR A 43 -9.02 -10.03 9.58
CA THR A 43 -10.22 -10.76 9.13
C THR A 43 -10.92 -11.53 10.25
N TRP A 44 -10.18 -12.09 11.22
CA TRP A 44 -10.74 -12.82 12.35
C TRP A 44 -11.56 -11.95 13.32
N ARG A 45 -11.56 -10.62 13.12
CA ARG A 45 -12.38 -9.65 13.83
C ARG A 45 -13.57 -9.14 13.02
N ASP A 46 -13.77 -9.66 11.81
CA ASP A 46 -14.95 -9.34 11.00
C ASP A 46 -16.21 -9.96 11.62
N VAL A 47 -17.32 -9.22 11.58
CA VAL A 47 -18.64 -9.63 12.07
C VAL A 47 -19.14 -10.94 11.45
N THR A 48 -18.62 -11.33 10.30
CA THR A 48 -18.97 -12.58 9.61
C THR A 48 -18.11 -13.77 10.04
N MET A 49 -17.01 -13.54 10.76
CA MET A 49 -16.15 -14.59 11.30
C MET A 49 -16.62 -15.04 12.68
N PRO A 50 -16.44 -16.33 13.02
CA PRO A 50 -16.60 -16.79 14.40
C PRO A 50 -15.72 -15.98 15.36
N HIS A 51 -16.25 -15.67 16.55
CA HIS A 51 -15.52 -14.91 17.58
C HIS A 51 -14.18 -15.54 17.99
N ASP A 52 -14.10 -16.87 17.93
CA ASP A 52 -12.97 -17.72 18.31
C ASP A 52 -12.05 -18.04 17.12
N ALA A 53 -12.24 -17.38 15.97
CA ALA A 53 -11.44 -17.58 14.76
C ALA A 53 -9.93 -17.39 15.00
N ASN A 54 -9.50 -16.55 15.94
CA ASN A 54 -8.10 -16.39 16.34
C ASN A 54 -7.98 -15.82 17.77
N SER A 55 -8.90 -16.19 18.66
CA SER A 55 -8.97 -15.61 20.01
C SER A 55 -9.76 -16.51 20.94
N THR A 56 -9.62 -16.27 22.23
CA THR A 56 -10.37 -16.95 23.30
C THR A 56 -11.40 -16.04 23.96
N LEU A 57 -11.55 -14.80 23.47
CA LEU A 57 -12.53 -13.86 23.99
C LEU A 57 -13.96 -14.32 23.67
N PRO A 58 -14.91 -14.16 24.60
CA PRO A 58 -16.29 -14.60 24.41
C PRO A 58 -17.12 -13.63 23.56
N ASP A 59 -16.66 -12.39 23.41
CA ASP A 59 -17.40 -11.33 22.72
C ASP A 59 -17.50 -11.63 21.22
N GLN A 60 -18.69 -11.42 20.65
CA GLN A 60 -18.87 -11.53 19.20
C GLN A 60 -18.13 -10.42 18.47
N ASN A 61 -17.66 -10.72 17.25
CA ASN A 61 -17.17 -9.70 16.34
C ASN A 61 -18.33 -8.78 15.92
N VAL A 62 -18.08 -7.47 15.86
CA VAL A 62 -19.14 -6.45 15.60
C VAL A 62 -18.79 -5.46 14.50
N THR A 63 -17.57 -5.48 14.00
CA THR A 63 -17.08 -4.58 12.95
C THR A 63 -17.06 -5.33 11.62
N ALA A 64 -17.47 -4.68 10.54
CA ALA A 64 -17.44 -5.18 9.17
C ALA A 64 -16.53 -4.28 8.33
N MET A 65 -15.95 -4.81 7.24
CA MET A 65 -15.17 -3.99 6.32
C MET A 65 -15.96 -2.82 5.72
N THR A 66 -17.28 -2.91 5.60
CA THR A 66 -18.14 -1.81 5.10
C THR A 66 -18.27 -0.64 6.07
N ASP A 67 -17.90 -0.81 7.33
CA ASP A 67 -17.89 0.28 8.30
C ASP A 67 -16.65 1.18 8.18
N ILE A 68 -15.60 0.72 7.48
CA ILE A 68 -14.38 1.48 7.25
C ILE A 68 -14.75 2.81 6.56
N PRO A 69 -14.27 3.95 7.09
CA PRO A 69 -14.71 5.26 6.62
C PRO A 69 -14.16 5.58 5.23
N GLU A 70 -14.87 6.45 4.52
CA GLU A 70 -14.34 7.12 3.33
C GLU A 70 -13.03 7.85 3.66
N GLY A 71 -12.12 7.92 2.69
CA GLY A 71 -10.77 8.45 2.85
C GLY A 71 -9.71 7.41 3.21
N VAL A 72 -10.09 6.20 3.62
CA VAL A 72 -9.18 5.04 3.59
C VAL A 72 -9.03 4.60 2.13
N ALA A 73 -7.86 4.85 1.56
CA ALA A 73 -7.59 4.61 0.14
C ALA A 73 -7.20 3.16 -0.17
N ILE A 74 -6.61 2.46 0.81
CA ILE A 74 -6.22 1.04 0.69
C ILE A 74 -6.61 0.31 1.97
N VAL A 75 -7.27 -0.83 1.88
CA VAL A 75 -7.45 -1.77 3.00
C VAL A 75 -6.84 -3.11 2.65
N SER A 76 -6.04 -3.65 3.57
CA SER A 76 -5.54 -5.01 3.47
C SER A 76 -6.46 -5.98 4.22
N VAL A 77 -6.82 -7.06 3.52
CA VAL A 77 -7.37 -8.29 4.09
C VAL A 77 -6.23 -9.01 4.81
N PHE A 78 -6.03 -8.74 6.10
CA PHE A 78 -4.99 -9.35 6.93
C PHE A 78 -5.54 -10.61 7.61
N HIS A 79 -5.13 -11.78 7.12
CA HIS A 79 -5.79 -13.04 7.46
C HIS A 79 -4.87 -14.04 8.13
N TYR A 80 -5.28 -14.43 9.34
CA TYR A 80 -4.68 -15.50 10.13
C TYR A 80 -5.76 -16.04 11.07
N VAL A 81 -6.08 -17.34 10.97
CA VAL A 81 -7.15 -17.99 11.75
C VAL A 81 -6.69 -19.35 12.26
N ASN A 82 -7.32 -19.81 13.35
CA ASN A 82 -7.15 -21.13 13.91
C ASN A 82 -7.53 -22.21 12.89
N PRO A 83 -6.79 -23.33 12.83
CA PRO A 83 -7.14 -24.46 11.97
C PRO A 83 -8.58 -24.95 12.21
N GLY A 84 -9.32 -25.20 11.14
CA GLY A 84 -10.71 -25.66 11.20
C GLY A 84 -11.76 -24.56 11.36
N THR A 85 -11.36 -23.28 11.47
CA THR A 85 -12.29 -22.14 11.50
C THR A 85 -13.17 -22.13 10.24
N ASN A 86 -14.50 -22.07 10.44
CA ASN A 86 -15.42 -21.89 9.32
C ASN A 86 -15.41 -20.43 8.86
N GLN A 87 -14.73 -20.19 7.74
CA GLN A 87 -14.50 -18.87 7.16
C GLN A 87 -15.30 -18.61 5.87
N GLN A 88 -16.14 -19.56 5.44
CA GLN A 88 -16.86 -19.46 4.16
C GLN A 88 -17.71 -18.19 4.07
N LYS A 89 -18.43 -17.86 5.15
CA LYS A 89 -19.27 -16.67 5.21
C LYS A 89 -18.47 -15.38 5.00
N PHE A 90 -17.27 -15.28 5.58
CA PHE A 90 -16.41 -14.12 5.37
C PHE A 90 -15.98 -14.00 3.92
N TRP A 91 -15.48 -15.09 3.31
CA TRP A 91 -15.01 -15.06 1.93
C TRP A 91 -16.13 -14.78 0.91
N ASP A 92 -17.34 -15.30 1.14
CA ASP A 92 -18.50 -14.95 0.31
C ASP A 92 -18.89 -13.48 0.49
N THR A 93 -18.91 -12.97 1.74
CA THR A 93 -19.24 -11.57 2.01
C THR A 93 -18.18 -10.61 1.44
N LEU A 94 -16.90 -10.99 1.50
CA LEU A 94 -15.79 -10.24 0.90
C LEU A 94 -16.03 -10.07 -0.61
N ARG A 95 -16.31 -11.17 -1.32
CA ARG A 95 -16.56 -11.18 -2.78
C ARG A 95 -17.80 -10.38 -3.14
N ASP A 96 -18.92 -10.67 -2.49
CA ASP A 96 -20.24 -10.26 -2.96
C ASP A 96 -20.68 -8.90 -2.41
N THR A 97 -20.08 -8.44 -1.30
CA THR A 97 -20.51 -7.22 -0.60
C THR A 97 -19.36 -6.25 -0.35
N TYR A 98 -18.30 -6.69 0.34
CA TYR A 98 -17.28 -5.76 0.83
C TYR A 98 -16.45 -5.16 -0.29
N VAL A 99 -15.88 -5.97 -1.18
CA VAL A 99 -15.07 -5.48 -2.30
C VAL A 99 -15.88 -4.54 -3.21
N PRO A 100 -17.10 -4.90 -3.69
CA PRO A 100 -17.91 -3.98 -4.48
C PRO A 100 -18.23 -2.66 -3.76
N THR A 101 -18.56 -2.71 -2.47
CA THR A 101 -18.89 -1.51 -1.69
C THR A 101 -17.68 -0.59 -1.50
N LEU A 102 -16.51 -1.17 -1.22
CA LEU A 102 -15.27 -0.42 -1.05
C LEU A 102 -14.78 0.17 -2.38
N HIS A 103 -14.86 -0.58 -3.47
CA HIS A 103 -14.58 -0.09 -4.83
C HIS A 103 -15.48 1.10 -5.20
N ALA A 104 -16.77 1.05 -4.88
CA ALA A 104 -17.69 2.16 -5.14
C ALA A 104 -17.32 3.45 -4.40
N ARG A 105 -16.56 3.36 -3.30
CA ARG A 105 -16.01 4.49 -2.52
C ARG A 105 -14.59 4.87 -2.93
N GLY A 106 -14.02 4.19 -3.93
CA GLY A 106 -12.63 4.40 -4.37
C GLY A 106 -11.57 3.76 -3.47
N THR A 107 -11.95 2.92 -2.51
CA THR A 107 -11.02 2.17 -1.66
C THR A 107 -10.55 0.92 -2.39
N ARG A 108 -9.24 0.73 -2.51
CA ARG A 108 -8.63 -0.50 -3.01
C ARG A 108 -8.54 -1.55 -1.90
N VAL A 109 -8.80 -2.81 -2.24
CA VAL A 109 -8.74 -3.96 -1.32
C VAL A 109 -7.59 -4.87 -1.74
N ILE A 110 -6.60 -5.04 -0.88
CA ILE A 110 -5.43 -5.89 -1.15
C ILE A 110 -5.39 -7.09 -0.21
N ARG A 111 -4.51 -8.06 -0.49
CA ARG A 111 -4.26 -9.20 0.39
C ARG A 111 -2.80 -9.21 0.86
N THR A 112 -2.59 -9.26 2.17
CA THR A 112 -1.25 -9.46 2.74
C THR A 112 -0.88 -10.93 2.82
N ILE A 113 0.30 -11.31 2.32
CA ILE A 113 0.84 -12.65 2.44
C ILE A 113 2.25 -12.60 3.02
N ASP A 114 2.61 -13.64 3.78
CA ASP A 114 3.93 -13.75 4.39
C ASP A 114 5.00 -13.98 3.29
N ILE A 115 6.19 -13.41 3.47
CA ILE A 115 7.33 -13.60 2.57
C ILE A 115 7.66 -15.08 2.28
N ARG A 116 7.32 -16.00 3.18
CA ARG A 116 7.41 -17.45 3.00
C ARG A 116 6.59 -17.95 1.84
N GLU A 117 5.40 -17.39 1.62
CA GLU A 117 4.59 -17.69 0.43
C GLU A 117 5.32 -17.25 -0.84
N VAL A 118 6.14 -16.21 -0.79
CA VAL A 118 6.83 -15.68 -1.98
C VAL A 118 8.08 -16.48 -2.35
N TRP A 119 8.86 -16.94 -1.37
CA TRP A 119 10.07 -17.73 -1.65
C TRP A 119 9.86 -19.24 -1.74
N ASN A 120 8.71 -19.78 -1.27
CA ASN A 120 8.37 -21.21 -1.37
C ASN A 120 7.89 -21.63 -2.77
N VAL A 121 8.65 -21.26 -3.80
CA VAL A 121 8.34 -21.58 -5.20
C VAL A 121 8.45 -23.09 -5.42
N PRO A 122 7.41 -23.80 -5.89
CA PRO A 122 7.53 -25.20 -6.30
C PRO A 122 8.43 -25.34 -7.52
N HIS A 123 9.48 -26.16 -7.44
CA HIS A 123 10.44 -26.35 -8.53
C HIS A 123 11.05 -27.75 -8.51
N ALA A 124 11.42 -28.27 -9.68
CA ALA A 124 12.04 -29.59 -9.80
C ALA A 124 13.56 -29.57 -9.57
N GLY A 125 14.23 -28.46 -9.93
CA GLY A 125 15.68 -28.31 -9.87
C GLY A 125 16.21 -27.84 -8.50
N ALA A 126 17.47 -27.41 -8.47
CA ALA A 126 18.06 -26.78 -7.29
C ALA A 126 17.59 -25.33 -7.08
N ILE A 127 17.23 -24.65 -8.19
CA ILE A 127 16.65 -23.31 -8.24
C ILE A 127 15.47 -23.32 -9.23
N PRO A 128 14.45 -22.48 -9.05
CA PRO A 128 13.36 -22.35 -10.01
C PRO A 128 13.84 -21.75 -11.35
N THR A 129 13.25 -22.25 -12.43
CA THR A 129 13.32 -21.70 -13.79
C THR A 129 12.42 -20.47 -13.93
N THR A 130 12.58 -19.71 -15.02
CA THR A 130 11.72 -18.54 -15.29
C THR A 130 10.26 -18.96 -15.39
N GLU A 131 9.98 -20.06 -16.08
CA GLU A 131 8.63 -20.59 -16.28
C GLU A 131 8.01 -21.09 -14.96
N GLU A 132 8.81 -21.60 -14.02
CA GLU A 132 8.35 -21.98 -12.69
C GLU A 132 8.03 -20.74 -11.84
N TYR A 133 8.82 -19.67 -11.91
CA TYR A 133 8.48 -18.39 -11.28
C TYR A 133 7.20 -17.78 -11.85
N ASP A 134 7.05 -17.75 -13.18
CA ASP A 134 5.87 -17.18 -13.84
C ASP A 134 4.60 -17.97 -13.47
N ARG A 135 4.67 -19.30 -13.50
CA ARG A 135 3.56 -20.16 -13.07
C ARG A 135 3.21 -19.93 -11.61
N TYR A 136 4.21 -19.80 -10.75
CA TYR A 136 3.98 -19.59 -9.33
C TYR A 136 3.40 -18.21 -9.02
N ALA A 137 3.89 -17.16 -9.68
CA ALA A 137 3.31 -15.82 -9.58
C ALA A 137 1.82 -15.82 -9.99
N GLN A 138 1.48 -16.49 -11.10
CA GLN A 138 0.08 -16.66 -11.51
C GLN A 138 -0.72 -17.46 -10.47
N GLN A 139 -0.16 -18.53 -9.91
CA GLN A 139 -0.80 -19.29 -8.84
C GLN A 139 -1.10 -18.42 -7.61
N LEU A 140 -0.18 -17.55 -7.19
CA LEU A 140 -0.41 -16.61 -6.09
C LEU A 140 -1.56 -15.65 -6.41
N ILE A 141 -1.62 -15.12 -7.63
CA ILE A 141 -2.72 -14.25 -8.09
C ILE A 141 -4.06 -15.00 -8.08
N ASP A 142 -4.09 -16.21 -8.62
CA ASP A 142 -5.30 -17.04 -8.69
C ASP A 142 -5.77 -17.51 -7.32
N THR A 143 -4.84 -17.67 -6.38
CA THR A 143 -5.16 -18.06 -5.00
C THR A 143 -5.66 -16.88 -4.18
N TYR A 144 -4.98 -15.75 -4.28
CA TYR A 144 -5.14 -14.65 -3.31
C TYR A 144 -5.93 -13.46 -3.84
N LEU A 145 -6.01 -13.25 -5.17
CA LEU A 145 -6.65 -12.07 -5.75
C LEU A 145 -7.90 -12.41 -6.56
N THR A 146 -7.75 -13.31 -7.55
CA THR A 146 -8.78 -13.60 -8.54
C THR A 146 -10.14 -13.97 -7.94
N PRO A 147 -10.25 -14.82 -6.90
CA PRO A 147 -11.55 -15.28 -6.40
C PRO A 147 -12.43 -14.17 -5.79
N TRP A 148 -11.81 -13.07 -5.35
CA TRP A 148 -12.49 -11.95 -4.71
C TRP A 148 -12.31 -10.62 -5.45
N ASN A 149 -11.71 -10.66 -6.66
CA ASN A 149 -11.39 -9.49 -7.46
C ASN A 149 -10.60 -8.40 -6.68
N LEU A 150 -9.58 -8.83 -5.94
CA LEU A 150 -8.74 -7.91 -5.16
C LEU A 150 -7.78 -7.10 -6.03
N ASP A 151 -7.36 -5.95 -5.50
CA ASP A 151 -6.59 -4.93 -6.20
C ASP A 151 -5.08 -5.10 -6.09
N GLY A 152 -4.56 -6.07 -5.34
CA GLY A 152 -3.12 -6.25 -5.25
C GLY A 152 -2.65 -7.12 -4.08
N LEU A 153 -1.35 -7.37 -4.08
CA LEU A 153 -0.66 -8.10 -3.03
C LEU A 153 0.22 -7.17 -2.19
N ASP A 154 0.20 -7.41 -0.90
CA ASP A 154 1.13 -6.87 0.09
C ASP A 154 1.98 -8.01 0.64
N ILE A 155 3.30 -7.84 0.61
CA ILE A 155 4.23 -8.89 0.99
C ILE A 155 4.89 -8.52 2.32
N ASP A 156 4.51 -9.26 3.37
CA ASP A 156 4.99 -9.09 4.73
C ASP A 156 6.34 -9.76 4.90
N MET A 157 7.38 -8.93 5.01
CA MET A 157 8.77 -9.34 5.11
C MET A 157 9.40 -8.90 6.43
N GLU A 158 9.11 -9.65 7.48
CA GLU A 158 9.68 -9.45 8.82
C GLU A 158 10.78 -10.46 9.19
N SER A 159 10.98 -11.51 8.39
CA SER A 159 11.92 -12.60 8.71
C SER A 159 13.34 -12.38 8.14
N SER A 160 14.30 -13.19 8.58
CA SER A 160 15.63 -13.24 7.95
C SER A 160 15.65 -14.34 6.90
N LEU A 161 16.17 -14.04 5.70
CA LEU A 161 16.26 -15.01 4.61
C LEU A 161 17.70 -15.50 4.42
N THR A 162 17.85 -16.77 4.07
CA THR A 162 19.09 -17.28 3.47
C THR A 162 19.28 -16.71 2.07
N ALA A 163 20.52 -16.75 1.56
CA ALA A 163 20.80 -16.29 0.19
C ALA A 163 19.94 -17.00 -0.88
N LYS A 164 19.63 -18.29 -0.67
CA LYS A 164 18.75 -19.05 -1.57
C LYS A 164 17.31 -18.54 -1.50
N GLN A 165 16.76 -18.34 -0.30
CA GLN A 165 15.41 -17.82 -0.12
C GLN A 165 15.27 -16.41 -0.67
N GLU A 166 16.28 -15.55 -0.45
CA GLU A 166 16.31 -14.20 -1.01
C GLU A 166 16.30 -14.22 -2.55
N ALA A 167 17.09 -15.10 -3.18
CA ALA A 167 17.10 -15.25 -4.63
C ALA A 167 15.73 -15.72 -5.17
N MET A 168 15.08 -16.68 -4.49
CA MET A 168 13.74 -17.14 -4.84
C MET A 168 12.69 -16.05 -4.66
N ALA A 169 12.73 -15.31 -3.55
CA ALA A 169 11.84 -14.18 -3.33
C ALA A 169 11.98 -13.14 -4.45
N ALA A 170 13.21 -12.71 -4.77
CA ALA A 170 13.47 -11.74 -5.83
C ALA A 170 12.98 -12.22 -7.20
N GLY A 171 13.12 -13.52 -7.50
CA GLY A 171 12.58 -14.14 -8.70
C GLY A 171 11.05 -14.05 -8.78
N THR A 172 10.36 -14.41 -7.68
CA THR A 172 8.90 -14.31 -7.60
C THR A 172 8.41 -12.87 -7.69
N PHE A 173 9.06 -11.90 -7.02
CA PHE A 173 8.73 -10.48 -7.15
C PHE A 173 8.84 -10.00 -8.60
N LYS A 174 9.91 -10.40 -9.31
CA LYS A 174 10.09 -10.07 -10.72
C LYS A 174 8.96 -10.64 -11.57
N ALA A 175 8.56 -11.89 -11.35
CA ALA A 175 7.45 -12.52 -12.08
C ALA A 175 6.11 -11.83 -11.76
N LEU A 176 5.82 -11.58 -10.47
CA LEU A 176 4.63 -10.83 -10.04
C LEU A 176 4.58 -9.42 -10.67
N SER A 177 5.72 -8.76 -10.86
CA SER A 177 5.80 -7.41 -11.44
C SER A 177 5.31 -7.32 -12.89
N GLN A 178 5.13 -8.44 -13.57
CA GLN A 178 4.52 -8.50 -14.90
C GLN A 178 2.99 -8.33 -14.86
N HIS A 179 2.37 -8.55 -13.70
CA HIS A 179 0.91 -8.54 -13.50
C HIS A 179 0.45 -7.49 -12.48
N LEU A 180 1.31 -7.19 -11.51
CA LEU A 180 1.07 -6.26 -10.41
C LEU A 180 2.18 -5.20 -10.39
N GLY A 181 1.95 -4.09 -9.71
CA GLY A 181 2.97 -3.09 -9.51
C GLY A 181 3.10 -2.10 -10.68
N PRO A 182 4.04 -1.15 -10.57
CA PRO A 182 4.23 -0.08 -11.56
C PRO A 182 4.63 -0.58 -12.95
N ASN A 183 5.16 -1.81 -13.06
CA ASN A 183 5.65 -2.36 -14.33
C ASN A 183 4.54 -3.02 -15.16
N ALA A 184 3.41 -3.40 -14.55
CA ALA A 184 2.37 -4.19 -15.21
C ALA A 184 1.34 -3.33 -15.98
N ASN A 185 1.22 -2.04 -15.65
CA ASN A 185 0.18 -1.14 -16.20
C ASN A 185 -1.27 -1.67 -16.04
N THR A 186 -1.51 -2.55 -15.06
CA THR A 186 -2.85 -3.13 -14.79
C THR A 186 -3.67 -2.31 -13.79
N GLY A 187 -3.01 -1.37 -13.08
CA GLY A 187 -3.59 -0.66 -11.94
C GLY A 187 -3.63 -1.48 -10.64
N LYS A 188 -3.29 -2.78 -10.69
CA LYS A 188 -3.17 -3.63 -9.50
C LYS A 188 -1.84 -3.39 -8.78
N LEU A 189 -1.90 -3.40 -7.46
CA LEU A 189 -0.82 -3.02 -6.58
C LEU A 189 0.12 -4.20 -6.28
N LEU A 190 1.42 -3.90 -6.21
CA LEU A 190 2.42 -4.75 -5.56
C LEU A 190 3.10 -3.95 -4.47
N ILE A 191 2.97 -4.40 -3.23
CA ILE A 191 3.41 -3.68 -2.04
C ILE A 191 4.41 -4.53 -1.26
N TYR A 192 5.38 -3.86 -0.64
CA TYR A 192 6.33 -4.47 0.27
C TYR A 192 6.13 -3.87 1.66
N ASP A 193 5.81 -4.68 2.65
CA ASP A 193 5.75 -4.25 4.05
C ASP A 193 6.83 -4.93 4.89
N THR A 194 7.41 -4.18 5.82
CA THR A 194 8.52 -4.67 6.65
C THR A 194 8.71 -3.85 7.91
N ASN A 195 9.22 -4.49 8.95
CA ASN A 195 9.73 -3.83 10.16
C ASN A 195 11.23 -3.46 10.07
N LYS A 196 11.90 -3.75 8.95
CA LYS A 196 13.36 -3.61 8.78
C LYS A 196 13.75 -2.28 8.11
N ASP A 197 15.01 -1.88 8.34
CA ASP A 197 15.68 -0.91 7.46
C ASP A 197 16.01 -1.55 6.10
N ASN A 198 16.47 -0.73 5.15
CA ASN A 198 16.78 -1.20 3.79
C ASN A 198 17.82 -2.34 3.82
N HIS A 199 17.54 -3.39 3.05
CA HIS A 199 18.29 -4.63 3.04
C HIS A 199 18.35 -5.22 1.62
N SER A 200 19.18 -6.25 1.45
CA SER A 200 19.53 -6.80 0.14
C SER A 200 18.32 -7.21 -0.71
N LEU A 201 17.31 -7.87 -0.13
CA LEU A 201 16.09 -8.20 -0.86
C LEU A 201 15.38 -6.95 -1.39
N PHE A 202 15.09 -5.98 -0.53
CA PHE A 202 14.37 -4.77 -0.94
C PHE A 202 15.10 -4.03 -2.05
N GLN A 203 16.43 -3.90 -1.98
CA GLN A 203 17.24 -3.28 -3.04
C GLN A 203 17.05 -3.95 -4.41
N LYS A 204 16.82 -5.26 -4.44
CA LYS A 204 16.58 -6.03 -5.67
C LYS A 204 15.17 -5.88 -6.22
N VAL A 205 14.20 -5.55 -5.37
CA VAL A 205 12.77 -5.56 -5.73
C VAL A 205 12.10 -4.19 -5.67
N ALA A 206 12.80 -3.15 -5.21
CA ALA A 206 12.23 -1.80 -5.04
C ALA A 206 11.59 -1.24 -6.32
N SER A 207 12.15 -1.55 -7.50
CA SER A 207 11.59 -1.15 -8.79
C SER A 207 10.30 -1.87 -9.19
N TYR A 208 9.89 -2.90 -8.45
CA TYR A 208 8.71 -3.71 -8.74
C TYR A 208 7.48 -3.30 -7.91
N VAL A 209 7.64 -2.43 -6.92
CA VAL A 209 6.61 -2.16 -5.91
C VAL A 209 6.08 -0.74 -6.00
N ASP A 210 4.77 -0.58 -5.80
CA ASP A 210 4.11 0.73 -5.74
C ASP A 210 4.42 1.46 -4.43
N TYR A 211 4.45 0.71 -3.33
CA TYR A 211 4.63 1.26 -2.00
C TYR A 211 5.55 0.38 -1.14
N LEU A 212 6.28 1.06 -0.26
CA LEU A 212 7.02 0.51 0.86
C LEU A 212 6.31 0.91 2.15
N PHE A 213 5.78 -0.08 2.86
CA PHE A 213 5.15 0.08 4.16
C PHE A 213 6.16 -0.25 5.24
N ILE A 214 6.48 0.73 6.10
CA ILE A 214 7.39 0.55 7.23
C ILE A 214 6.60 0.41 8.52
N GLN A 215 6.62 -0.79 9.10
CA GLN A 215 6.07 -1.05 10.42
C GLN A 215 6.96 -0.40 11.49
N ALA A 216 6.55 0.77 11.97
CA ALA A 216 7.32 1.58 12.91
C ALA A 216 6.62 1.74 14.27
N TYR A 217 5.87 0.72 14.66
CA TYR A 217 5.08 0.69 15.89
C TYR A 217 5.95 0.98 17.13
N GLY A 218 5.45 1.85 18.01
CA GLY A 218 6.17 2.29 19.22
C GLY A 218 7.40 3.18 18.98
N ARG A 219 7.87 3.36 17.73
CA ARG A 219 9.09 4.13 17.45
C ARG A 219 8.79 5.64 17.44
N PRO A 220 9.59 6.50 18.09
CA PRO A 220 9.35 7.94 18.03
C PRO A 220 9.46 8.46 16.59
N ALA A 221 8.68 9.48 16.21
CA ALA A 221 8.68 10.02 14.84
C ALA A 221 10.07 10.51 14.38
N SER A 222 10.92 10.97 15.31
CA SER A 222 12.31 11.34 15.03
C SER A 222 13.19 10.19 14.53
N SER A 223 12.78 8.94 14.73
CA SER A 223 13.48 7.77 14.18
C SER A 223 13.17 7.52 12.70
N LEU A 224 12.06 8.06 12.18
CA LEU A 224 11.65 7.88 10.78
C LEU A 224 12.67 8.49 9.81
N ASP A 225 13.32 9.59 10.19
CA ASP A 225 14.41 10.17 9.39
C ASP A 225 15.55 9.15 9.19
N LYS A 226 15.89 8.36 10.22
CA LYS A 226 16.96 7.36 10.12
C LYS A 226 16.56 6.22 9.19
N THR A 227 15.36 5.67 9.37
CA THR A 227 14.86 4.61 8.49
C THR A 227 14.72 5.09 7.05
N TRP A 228 14.12 6.28 6.82
CA TRP A 228 14.03 6.90 5.49
C TRP A 228 15.40 7.06 4.83
N ASN A 229 16.43 7.49 5.57
CA ASN A 229 17.78 7.63 5.03
C ASN A 229 18.37 6.32 4.49
N THR A 230 17.91 5.15 4.98
CA THR A 230 18.33 3.85 4.41
C THR A 230 17.62 3.54 3.09
N TYR A 231 16.41 4.07 2.87
CA TYR A 231 15.54 3.74 1.74
C TYR A 231 15.55 4.78 0.61
N LYS A 232 15.96 6.01 0.88
CA LYS A 232 15.81 7.14 -0.07
C LYS A 232 16.55 7.03 -1.40
N SER A 233 17.47 6.07 -1.53
CA SER A 233 18.13 5.73 -2.81
C SER A 233 17.39 4.64 -3.59
N SER A 234 16.44 3.95 -2.98
CA SER A 234 15.68 2.85 -3.57
C SER A 234 14.22 3.22 -3.88
N VAL A 235 13.66 4.20 -3.16
CA VAL A 235 12.27 4.68 -3.35
C VAL A 235 12.16 6.20 -3.24
N THR A 236 11.10 6.74 -3.82
CA THR A 236 10.72 8.15 -3.65
C THR A 236 9.93 8.37 -2.35
N PRO A 237 9.85 9.61 -1.83
CA PRO A 237 9.00 9.91 -0.66
C PRO A 237 7.55 9.44 -0.85
N GLN A 238 7.00 9.56 -2.07
CA GLN A 238 5.61 9.20 -2.39
C GLN A 238 5.33 7.69 -2.36
N GLN A 239 6.35 6.84 -2.27
CA GLN A 239 6.20 5.40 -2.10
C GLN A 239 6.32 4.98 -0.63
N PHE A 240 6.77 5.86 0.27
CA PHE A 240 7.08 5.53 1.66
C PHE A 240 5.91 5.83 2.60
N LEU A 241 5.38 4.81 3.27
CA LEU A 241 4.32 4.93 4.27
C LEU A 241 4.79 4.34 5.61
N PRO A 242 5.07 5.15 6.63
CA PRO A 242 5.30 4.66 7.99
C PRO A 242 3.97 4.30 8.66
N GLY A 243 3.97 3.21 9.42
CA GLY A 243 2.79 2.68 10.08
C GLY A 243 2.81 2.79 11.59
N ILE A 244 1.60 2.91 12.16
CA ILE A 244 1.33 2.81 13.60
C ILE A 244 0.41 1.61 13.87
N SER A 245 0.31 1.19 15.13
CA SER A 245 -0.61 0.15 15.57
C SER A 245 -1.66 0.71 16.52
N PHE A 246 -2.92 0.36 16.30
CA PHE A 246 -3.91 0.39 17.39
C PHE A 246 -3.60 -0.72 18.41
N PRO A 247 -4.02 -0.59 19.68
CA PRO A 247 -3.84 -1.65 20.66
C PRO A 247 -4.76 -2.84 20.37
N GLU A 248 -4.14 -3.99 20.15
CA GLU A 248 -4.85 -5.26 20.03
C GLU A 248 -5.34 -5.75 21.39
N GLU A 249 -6.48 -6.43 21.40
CA GLU A 249 -6.96 -7.20 22.55
C GLU A 249 -6.02 -8.37 22.88
N GLN A 250 -5.86 -8.66 24.17
CA GLN A 250 -5.01 -9.72 24.73
C GLN A 250 -3.52 -9.61 24.36
N ASP A 251 -3.11 -8.49 23.75
CA ASP A 251 -1.72 -8.26 23.37
C ASP A 251 -0.90 -7.69 24.53
N HIS A 252 0.36 -8.12 24.57
CA HIS A 252 1.34 -7.67 25.55
C HIS A 252 2.22 -6.56 24.97
N ASN A 253 2.17 -6.31 23.66
CA ASN A 253 2.93 -5.25 23.01
C ASN A 253 2.28 -3.89 23.23
N ARG A 254 2.84 -3.14 24.16
CA ARG A 254 2.38 -1.81 24.52
C ARG A 254 3.01 -0.73 23.63
N TRP A 255 2.67 -0.71 22.34
CA TRP A 255 3.21 0.27 21.38
C TRP A 255 2.89 1.72 21.78
N ASN A 256 1.73 1.96 22.39
CA ASN A 256 1.24 3.29 22.80
C ASN A 256 1.21 4.30 21.65
N ASP A 257 0.84 3.89 20.44
CA ASP A 257 0.84 4.81 19.29
C ASP A 257 -0.35 5.77 19.28
N THR A 258 -1.48 5.32 19.85
CA THR A 258 -2.78 5.99 19.82
C THR A 258 -3.26 6.33 21.24
N VAL A 259 -2.41 7.04 21.99
CA VAL A 259 -2.73 7.52 23.33
C VAL A 259 -3.29 8.93 23.26
N GLU A 260 -4.44 9.16 23.89
CA GLU A 260 -5.00 10.51 24.06
C GLU A 260 -4.14 11.35 25.04
N PRO A 261 -4.01 12.68 24.84
CA PRO A 261 -4.63 13.48 23.78
C PRO A 261 -4.02 13.25 22.38
N TYR A 262 -4.87 13.18 21.36
CA TYR A 262 -4.53 12.91 19.96
C TYR A 262 -3.35 13.73 19.44
N GLU A 263 -3.32 15.04 19.67
CA GLU A 263 -2.29 15.96 19.15
C GLU A 263 -0.89 15.69 19.74
N THR A 264 -0.82 14.94 20.84
CA THR A 264 0.44 14.52 21.47
C THR A 264 0.80 13.07 21.20
N SER A 265 -0.07 12.34 20.48
CA SER A 265 0.13 10.95 20.13
C SER A 265 1.24 10.75 19.10
N ARG A 266 1.78 9.53 19.06
CA ARG A 266 2.71 9.14 18.00
C ARG A 266 2.01 9.07 16.64
N ALA A 267 0.76 8.60 16.59
CA ALA A 267 -0.03 8.56 15.36
C ALA A 267 -0.16 9.96 14.73
N TYR A 268 -0.47 10.99 15.51
CA TYR A 268 -0.49 12.38 15.04
C TYR A 268 0.88 12.84 14.54
N SER A 269 1.94 12.52 15.28
CA SER A 269 3.31 12.84 14.88
C SER A 269 3.70 12.20 13.54
N TYR A 270 3.23 10.97 13.27
CA TYR A 270 3.45 10.27 12.00
C TYR A 270 2.63 10.88 10.86
N ALA A 271 1.38 11.27 11.15
CA ALA A 271 0.54 11.97 10.18
C ALA A 271 1.21 13.27 9.70
N LYS A 272 1.82 14.06 10.60
CA LYS A 272 2.52 15.32 10.28
C LYS A 272 3.95 15.15 9.76
N TRP A 273 4.62 14.02 10.02
CA TRP A 273 6.01 13.82 9.62
C TRP A 273 6.16 13.69 8.10
N HIS A 274 7.20 14.28 7.54
CA HIS A 274 7.61 14.12 6.14
C HIS A 274 9.13 14.01 6.04
N PRO A 275 9.66 13.22 5.08
CA PRO A 275 11.04 13.33 4.65
C PRO A 275 11.43 14.77 4.31
N LYS A 276 12.71 15.12 4.49
CA LYS A 276 13.23 16.43 4.06
C LYS A 276 13.14 16.62 2.55
N GLU A 277 13.20 15.53 1.80
CA GLU A 277 13.11 15.49 0.34
C GLU A 277 11.69 15.71 -0.19
N GLY A 278 10.66 15.68 0.66
CA GLY A 278 9.29 16.03 0.27
C GLY A 278 8.21 15.21 0.98
N GLN A 279 6.96 15.45 0.57
CA GLN A 279 5.79 14.80 1.13
C GLN A 279 5.85 13.27 0.96
N LYS A 280 5.74 12.55 2.08
CA LYS A 280 5.61 11.09 2.08
C LYS A 280 4.34 10.62 1.35
N GLY A 281 4.32 9.37 0.91
CA GLY A 281 3.20 8.77 0.18
C GLY A 281 1.92 8.64 0.99
N GLY A 282 2.03 8.65 2.32
CA GLY A 282 0.90 8.44 3.22
C GLY A 282 1.34 7.87 4.55
N MET A 283 0.42 7.21 5.24
CA MET A 283 0.70 6.39 6.42
C MET A 283 -0.22 5.17 6.43
N PHE A 284 0.06 4.22 7.31
CA PHE A 284 -0.87 3.12 7.55
C PHE A 284 -1.15 2.87 9.03
N VAL A 285 -2.25 2.17 9.28
CA VAL A 285 -2.64 1.71 10.62
C VAL A 285 -2.79 0.19 10.62
N TYR A 286 -2.19 -0.46 11.61
CA TYR A 286 -2.42 -1.86 11.90
C TYR A 286 -3.56 -2.02 12.92
N ALA A 287 -4.34 -3.10 12.76
CA ALA A 287 -5.54 -3.40 13.54
C ALA A 287 -6.60 -2.29 13.51
N ILE A 288 -7.01 -1.81 12.32
CA ILE A 288 -8.01 -0.73 12.20
C ILE A 288 -9.36 -1.07 12.87
N ASP A 289 -9.69 -2.35 12.98
CA ASP A 289 -10.87 -2.83 13.72
C ASP A 289 -10.84 -2.46 15.22
N ARG A 290 -9.68 -2.01 15.73
CA ARG A 290 -9.42 -1.54 17.09
C ARG A 290 -9.32 -0.02 17.22
N ASP A 291 -9.68 0.74 16.19
CA ASP A 291 -9.66 2.19 16.24
C ASP A 291 -10.43 2.73 17.46
N GLY A 292 -9.78 3.58 18.26
CA GLY A 292 -10.33 4.18 19.47
C GLY A 292 -10.12 3.38 20.76
N LYS A 293 -9.64 2.13 20.67
CA LYS A 293 -9.35 1.31 21.85
C LYS A 293 -8.11 1.80 22.61
N GLN A 294 -8.09 1.54 23.91
CA GLN A 294 -6.94 1.77 24.77
C GLN A 294 -6.21 0.45 25.03
N PHE A 295 -4.90 0.54 25.30
CA PHE A 295 -4.12 -0.62 25.69
C PHE A 295 -4.69 -1.27 26.96
N GLY A 296 -4.89 -2.58 26.93
CA GLY A 296 -5.50 -3.35 28.01
C GLY A 296 -7.04 -3.38 28.02
N ASP A 297 -7.71 -2.70 27.09
CA ASP A 297 -9.15 -2.89 26.86
C ASP A 297 -9.36 -4.11 25.94
N ASP A 298 -9.61 -5.27 26.51
CA ASP A 298 -9.81 -6.50 25.74
C ASP A 298 -11.22 -6.65 25.16
N THR A 299 -12.14 -5.71 25.40
CA THR A 299 -13.52 -5.83 24.93
C THR A 299 -13.62 -5.67 23.41
N ILE A 300 -14.47 -6.47 22.78
CA ILE A 300 -14.78 -6.34 21.35
C ILE A 300 -16.03 -5.47 21.19
N THR A 301 -15.83 -4.21 20.80
CA THR A 301 -16.92 -3.24 20.62
C THR A 301 -16.82 -2.57 19.26
N LYS A 302 -17.95 -2.01 18.81
CA LYS A 302 -18.00 -1.24 17.55
C LYS A 302 -17.08 -0.04 17.66
N THR A 303 -16.35 0.26 16.58
CA THR A 303 -15.59 1.50 16.44
C THR A 303 -16.33 2.48 15.54
N ASP A 304 -16.15 3.78 15.82
CA ASP A 304 -16.62 4.87 14.96
C ASP A 304 -15.52 5.38 14.00
N PHE A 305 -14.33 4.75 14.05
CA PHE A 305 -13.13 5.09 13.30
C PHE A 305 -12.65 6.54 13.51
N SER A 306 -12.88 7.09 14.69
CA SER A 306 -12.56 8.47 15.03
C SER A 306 -11.06 8.79 14.93
N TRP A 307 -10.15 7.86 15.26
CA TRP A 307 -8.72 8.09 15.07
C TRP A 307 -8.34 8.11 13.59
N THR A 308 -8.79 7.15 12.81
CA THR A 308 -8.50 7.05 11.38
C THR A 308 -8.99 8.30 10.65
N LYS A 309 -10.21 8.76 10.94
CA LYS A 309 -10.75 10.03 10.39
C LYS A 309 -9.89 11.24 10.76
N ARG A 310 -9.47 11.36 12.03
CA ARG A 310 -8.57 12.45 12.48
C ARG A 310 -7.21 12.38 11.78
N LEU A 311 -6.65 11.19 11.58
CA LEU A 311 -5.37 10.99 10.89
C LEU A 311 -5.44 11.38 9.41
N ILE A 312 -6.49 10.95 8.70
CA ILE A 312 -6.75 11.36 7.31
C ILE A 312 -6.81 12.88 7.21
N ASN A 313 -7.63 13.52 8.07
CA ASN A 313 -7.74 14.98 8.09
C ASN A 313 -6.38 15.64 8.36
N THR A 314 -5.61 15.12 9.31
CA THR A 314 -4.30 15.66 9.70
C THR A 314 -3.28 15.61 8.57
N MET A 315 -3.27 14.53 7.77
CA MET A 315 -2.39 14.40 6.60
C MET A 315 -2.76 15.36 5.46
N ASN A 316 -4.04 15.73 5.36
CA ASN A 316 -4.57 16.61 4.31
C ASN A 316 -4.58 18.09 4.70
N THR A 317 -4.41 18.41 5.99
CA THR A 317 -4.25 19.80 6.46
C THR A 317 -2.79 20.24 6.43
N HIS A 318 -2.47 21.13 5.50
CA HIS A 318 -1.20 21.85 5.42
C HIS A 318 -1.16 23.01 6.42
#